data_AF-F5YTZ6-F1
#
_entry.id   AF-F5YTZ6-F1
#
_cell.length_a   1.000
_cell.length_b   1.000
_cell.length_c   1.000
_cell.angle_alpha   90.00
_cell.angle_beta   90.00
_cell.angle_gamma   90.00
#
_symmetry.space_group_name_H-M   'P 1'
#
loop_
_entity.id
_entity.type
_entity.pdbx_description
1 polymer ?
#
loop_
_entity_poly.entity_id
_entity_poly.type
_entity_poly.pdbx_seq_one_letter_code
_entity_poly.pdbx_strand_id
1 'polypeptide(L)' 'MLTVEYDGDQHRTSWPQFVKDAERIEYIQQVGWTHVKVLAEHRDHDVIRRVQRAWDALILR' A
#
# COMPACT_ATOMS: atom_id res chain seq x y z
N MET A 1 -8.04 9.92 2.28
CA MET A 1 -7.19 9.94 1.06
C MET A 1 -6.65 8.53 0.79
N LEU A 2 -6.27 8.21 -0.45
CA LEU A 2 -5.81 6.88 -0.87
C LEU A 2 -4.37 6.96 -1.39
N THR A 3 -3.53 6.00 -1.01
CA THR A 3 -2.22 5.77 -1.63
C THR A 3 -2.09 4.31 -2.07
N VAL A 4 -1.42 4.11 -3.20
CA VAL A 4 -1.16 2.79 -3.79
C VAL A 4 0.36 2.68 -4.00
N GLU A 5 0.97 1.66 -3.40
CA GLU A 5 2.41 1.44 -3.45
C GLU A 5 2.71 0.10 -4.11
N TYR A 6 3.64 0.07 -5.05
CA TYR A 6 4.23 -1.16 -5.54
C TYR A 6 5.52 -1.48 -4.76
N ASP A 7 5.52 -2.63 -4.08
CA ASP A 7 6.67 -3.18 -3.38
C ASP A 7 7.17 -4.41 -4.15
N GLY A 8 8.34 -4.26 -4.78
CA GLY A 8 9.05 -5.34 -5.46
C GLY A 8 10.17 -5.95 -4.61
N ASP A 9 10.74 -7.06 -5.08
CA ASP A 9 11.69 -7.93 -4.37
C ASP A 9 12.97 -7.25 -3.84
N GLN A 10 13.26 -6.02 -4.30
CA GLN A 10 14.39 -5.19 -3.86
C GLN A 10 14.35 -4.82 -2.36
N HIS A 11 13.19 -4.88 -1.70
CA HIS A 11 13.06 -4.42 -0.31
C HIS A 11 13.57 -5.43 0.73
N ARG A 12 13.78 -6.70 0.38
CA ARG A 12 14.10 -7.75 1.36
C ARG A 12 15.58 -7.84 1.74
N THR A 13 16.47 -7.17 1.01
CA THR A 13 17.92 -7.28 1.20
C THR A 13 18.53 -6.20 2.10
N SER A 14 17.75 -5.21 2.56
CA SER A 14 18.23 -4.12 3.43
C SER A 14 17.37 -3.97 4.70
N TRP A 15 17.94 -4.34 5.85
CA TRP A 15 17.30 -4.22 7.16
C TRP A 15 16.90 -2.77 7.51
N PRO A 16 17.75 -1.75 7.27
CA PRO A 16 17.37 -0.36 7.51
C PRO A 16 16.19 0.11 6.64
N GLN A 17 16.12 -0.37 5.40
CA GLN A 17 15.02 -0.04 4.48
C GLN A 17 13.70 -0.64 4.98
N PHE A 18 13.72 -1.91 5.42
CA PHE A 18 12.55 -2.57 6.00
C PHE A 18 11.96 -1.80 7.18
N VAL A 19 12.81 -1.36 8.13
CA VAL A 19 12.36 -0.56 9.28
C VAL A 19 11.71 0.75 8.82
N LYS A 20 12.37 1.47 7.91
CA LYS A 20 11.87 2.73 7.38
C LYS A 20 10.53 2.58 6.65
N ASP A 21 10.34 1.50 5.89
CA ASP A 21 9.08 1.26 5.18
C ASP A 21 7.95 0.91 6.15
N ALA A 22 8.24 0.19 7.24
CA ALA A 22 7.27 -0.06 8.31
C ALA A 22 6.84 1.26 8.99
N GLU A 23 7.80 2.07 9.44
CA GLU A 23 7.53 3.38 10.06
C GLU A 23 6.74 4.31 9.12
N ARG A 24 7.07 4.30 7.82
CA ARG A 24 6.34 5.09 6.81
C ARG A 24 4.89 4.66 6.70
N ILE A 25 4.61 3.36 6.65
CA ILE A 25 3.24 2.83 6.54
C ILE A 25 2.43 3.17 7.80
N GLU A 26 3.03 3.04 8.99
CA GLU A 26 2.41 3.44 10.25
C GLU A 26 2.01 4.92 10.22
N TYR A 27 2.92 5.80 9.82
CA TYR A 27 2.65 7.23 9.71
C TYR A 27 1.51 7.53 8.73
N ILE A 28 1.56 6.96 7.51
CA ILE A 28 0.52 7.14 6.48
C ILE A 28 -0.86 6.77 7.03
N GLN A 29 -0.96 5.65 7.74
CA GLN A 29 -2.22 5.21 8.35
C GLN A 29 -2.66 6.15 9.48
N GLN A 30 -1.74 6.61 10.33
CA GLN A 30 -2.04 7.55 11.41
C GLN A 30 -2.59 8.88 10.92
N VAL A 31 -2.10 9.40 9.79
CA VAL A 31 -2.62 10.65 9.18
C VAL A 31 -3.89 10.43 8.36
N GLY A 32 -4.54 9.27 8.47
CA GLY A 32 -5.86 9.00 7.92
C GLY A 32 -5.87 8.57 6.45
N TRP A 33 -4.73 8.14 5.92
CA TRP A 33 -4.66 7.62 4.55
C TRP A 33 -4.90 6.11 4.53
N THR A 34 -5.69 5.67 3.56
CA THR A 34 -5.81 4.24 3.24
C THR A 34 -4.64 3.84 2.34
N HIS A 35 -3.93 2.76 2.68
CA HIS A 35 -2.78 2.28 1.93
C HIS A 35 -3.08 0.93 1.26
N VAL A 36 -2.88 0.85 -0.06
CA VAL A 36 -2.98 -0.38 -0.84
C VAL A 36 -1.59 -0.79 -1.32
N LYS A 37 -1.05 -1.86 -0.73
CA LYS A 37 0.23 -2.45 -1.14
C LYS A 37 0.05 -3.46 -2.28
N VAL A 38 0.83 -3.30 -3.34
CA VAL A 38 0.89 -4.16 -4.53
C VAL A 38 2.24 -4.87 -4.57
N LEU A 39 2.24 -6.19 -4.73
CA LEU A 39 3.42 -7.03 -4.83
C LEU A 39 3.51 -7.60 -6.24
N ALA A 40 4.70 -8.05 -6.63
CA ALA A 40 4.97 -8.63 -7.95
C ALA A 40 4.07 -9.84 -8.27
N GLU A 41 3.63 -10.59 -7.26
CA GLU A 41 2.82 -11.79 -7.39
C GLU A 41 1.31 -11.50 -7.52
N HIS A 42 0.88 -10.24 -7.31
CA HIS A 42 -0.52 -9.89 -7.50
C HIS A 42 -0.88 -9.87 -8.98
N ARG A 43 -2.06 -10.41 -9.30
CA ARG A 43 -2.62 -10.33 -10.65
C ARG A 43 -3.19 -8.93 -10.89
N ASP A 44 -3.04 -8.41 -12.10
CA ASP A 44 -3.50 -7.06 -12.49
C ASP A 44 -4.96 -6.79 -12.10
N HIS A 45 -5.86 -7.74 -12.37
CA HIS A 45 -7.28 -7.59 -12.06
C HIS A 45 -7.57 -7.53 -10.55
N ASP A 46 -6.76 -8.20 -9.72
CA ASP A 46 -6.91 -8.17 -8.27
C ASP A 46 -6.41 -6.84 -7.71
N VAL A 47 -5.35 -6.27 -8.29
CA VAL A 47 -4.86 -4.93 -7.94
C VAL A 47 -5.94 -3.89 -8.22
N ILE A 48 -6.50 -3.89 -9.44
CA ILE A 48 -7.57 -2.97 -9.83
C ILE A 48 -8.77 -3.09 -8.87
N ARG A 49 -9.21 -4.32 -8.57
CA ARG A 49 -10.33 -4.54 -7.64
C ARG A 49 -10.06 -4.00 -6.25
N ARG A 50 -8.85 -4.17 -5.71
CA ARG A 50 -8.47 -3.68 -4.38
C ARG A 50 -8.45 -2.16 -4.32
N VAL A 51 -7.90 -1.51 -5.35
CA VAL A 51 -7.88 -0.05 -5.47
C VAL A 51 -9.31 0.49 -5.58
N GLN A 52 -10.15 -0.09 -6.44
CA GLN A 52 -11.55 0.33 -6.60
C GLN A 52 -12.32 0.23 -5.29
N ARG A 53 -12.21 -0.88 -4.56
CA ARG A 53 -12.87 -1.04 -3.26
C ARG A 53 -12.43 0.01 -2.24
N ALA A 54 -11.14 0.31 -2.18
CA ALA A 54 -10.61 1.33 -1.27
C ALA A 54 -11.10 2.74 -1.66
N TRP A 55 -11.20 3.02 -2.96
CA TRP A 55 -11.73 4.27 -3.49
C TRP A 55 -13.22 4.45 -3.17
N ASP A 56 -14.04 3.42 -3.43
CA ASP A 56 -15.49 3.45 -3.15
C ASP A 56 -15.76 3.67 -1.66
N ALA A 57 -14.99 2.99 -0.79
CA ALA A 57 -15.09 3.18 0.66
C ALA A 57 -14.74 4.59 1.13
N LEU A 58 -13.93 5.34 0.38
CA LEU A 58 -13.61 6.73 0.68
C LEU A 58 -14.69 7.70 0.18
N ILE A 59 -15.37 7.38 -0.92
CA ILE A 59 -16.47 8.21 -1.46
C ILE A 59 -17.76 8.04 -0.66
N LEU A 60 -17.97 6.86 -0.08
CA LEU A 60 -19.15 6.56 0.74
C LEU A 60 -19.04 7.04 2.20
N ARG A 61 -17.96 7.73 2.57
CA ARG A 61 -17.74 8.34 3.90
C ARG A 61 -18.09 9.82 3.88
#